data_AF-A0A7R6X5H4-F1
#
_entry.id   AF-A0A7R6X5H4-F1
#
_cell.length_a   1.000
_cell.length_b   1.000
_cell.length_c   1.000
_cell.angle_alpha   90.00
_cell.angle_beta   90.00
_cell.angle_gamma   90.00
#
_symmetry.space_group_name_H-M   'P 1'
#
loop_
_entity.id
_entity.type
_entity.pdbx_description
1 polymer ?
#
loop_
_entity_poly.entity_id
_entity_poly.type
_entity_poly.pdbx_seq_one_letter_code
_entity_poly.pdbx_strand_id
1 'polypeptide(L)'
;MRISCPFCGERDHSEFTYGGDASVTFPELDASLEEWNDAVYIRSNPKGVLREKWHHSGGCRIWLVLERDTLTHSISQVEPARLTISELVK
;
A
#
# COMPACT_ATOMS: atom_id res chain seq x y z
N MET A 1 10.05 3.48 -11.96
CA MET A 1 8.90 4.18 -11.34
C MET A 1 9.41 5.01 -10.18
N ARG A 2 8.91 6.24 -10.00
CA ARG A 2 9.27 7.12 -8.88
C ARG A 2 8.11 7.18 -7.89
N ILE A 3 8.40 7.06 -6.60
CA ILE A 3 7.39 7.12 -5.52
C ILE A 3 7.70 8.35 -4.67
N SER A 4 6.74 9.25 -4.53
CA SER A 4 6.87 10.45 -3.68
C SER A 4 6.54 10.12 -2.23
N CYS A 5 7.54 9.63 -1.48
CA CYS A 5 7.36 9.32 -0.07
C CYS A 5 7.16 10.62 0.73
N PRO A 6 6.07 10.78 1.50
CA PRO A 6 5.79 12.01 2.26
C PRO A 6 6.89 12.39 3.26
N PHE A 7 7.74 11.44 3.64
CA PHE A 7 8.80 11.63 4.63
C PHE A 7 10.20 11.75 4.02
N CYS A 8 10.43 11.15 2.84
CA CYS A 8 11.76 11.05 2.24
C CYS A 8 11.88 11.78 0.88
N GLY A 9 10.79 12.34 0.38
CA GLY A 9 10.67 12.91 -0.95
C GLY A 9 10.55 11.86 -2.04
N GLU A 10 10.79 12.27 -3.28
CA GLU A 10 10.78 11.38 -4.43
C GLU A 10 11.96 10.40 -4.40
N ARG A 11 11.66 9.10 -4.46
CA ARG A 11 12.64 8.02 -4.45
C ARG A 11 12.37 7.01 -5.56
N ASP A 12 13.40 6.25 -5.92
CA ASP A 12 13.24 5.16 -6.88
C ASP A 12 12.48 3.98 -6.25
N HIS A 13 11.61 3.32 -7.01
CA HIS A 13 10.83 2.18 -6.53
C HIS A 13 11.67 1.01 -5.99
N SER A 14 12.95 0.90 -6.38
CA SER A 14 13.87 -0.12 -5.84
C SER A 14 14.14 0.02 -4.34
N GLU A 15 13.93 1.21 -3.75
CA GLU A 15 13.99 1.39 -2.29
C GLU A 15 12.75 0.84 -1.56
N PHE A 16 11.74 0.36 -2.29
CA PHE A 16 10.46 -0.04 -1.72
C PHE A 16 10.16 -1.51 -1.95
N THR A 17 9.48 -2.10 -0.98
CA THR A 17 8.96 -3.48 -1.06
C THR A 17 7.46 -3.45 -1.28
N TYR A 18 6.98 -4.17 -2.29
CA TYR A 18 5.56 -4.30 -2.60
C TYR A 18 4.83 -5.12 -1.53
N GLY A 19 3.66 -4.63 -1.08
CA GLY A 19 2.84 -5.24 -0.03
C GLY A 19 1.47 -5.71 -0.48
N GLY A 20 1.16 -5.66 -1.79
CA GLY A 20 -0.11 -6.12 -2.32
C GLY A 20 -1.24 -5.11 -2.18
N ASP A 21 -2.48 -5.61 -2.29
CA ASP A 21 -3.70 -4.83 -2.28
C ASP A 21 -3.93 -4.13 -0.93
N ALA A 22 -4.15 -2.81 -0.97
CA ALA A 22 -4.39 -2.00 0.20
C ALA A 22 -5.83 -2.06 0.72
N SER A 23 -6.78 -2.56 -0.09
CA SER A 23 -8.22 -2.63 0.25
C SER A 23 -8.58 -3.77 1.20
N VAL A 24 -7.69 -4.76 1.34
CA VAL A 24 -7.92 -5.93 2.18
C VAL A 24 -8.02 -5.52 3.66
N THR A 25 -9.17 -5.85 4.24
CA THR A 25 -9.42 -5.74 5.69
C THR A 25 -9.43 -7.14 6.27
N PHE A 26 -8.61 -7.37 7.30
CA PHE A 26 -8.62 -8.64 8.01
C PHE A 26 -9.85 -8.70 8.93
N PRO A 27 -10.57 -9.82 8.97
CA PRO A 27 -11.75 -9.96 9.82
C PRO A 27 -11.33 -10.12 11.28
N GLU A 28 -12.33 -10.09 12.18
CA GLU A 28 -12.13 -10.33 13.61
C GLU A 28 -11.67 -11.78 13.88
N LEU A 29 -11.09 -12.01 15.06
CA LEU A 29 -10.48 -13.30 15.41
C LEU A 29 -11.48 -14.45 15.52
N ASP A 30 -12.76 -14.16 15.76
CA ASP A 30 -13.86 -15.12 15.86
C ASP A 30 -14.66 -15.26 14.56
N ALA A 31 -14.24 -14.60 13.48
CA ALA A 31 -14.85 -14.74 12.16
C ALA A 31 -14.72 -16.16 11.60
N SER A 32 -15.56 -16.48 10.62
CA SER A 32 -15.59 -17.80 10.00
C SER A 32 -14.29 -18.11 9.23
N LEU A 33 -14.04 -19.40 9.02
CA LEU A 33 -12.90 -19.85 8.21
C LEU A 33 -13.00 -19.35 6.76
N GLU A 34 -14.21 -19.20 6.22
CA GLU A 34 -14.45 -18.67 4.87
C GLU A 34 -14.04 -17.20 4.76
N GLU A 35 -14.46 -16.36 5.72
CA GLU A 35 -14.06 -14.95 5.76
C GLU A 35 -12.54 -14.79 5.89
N TRP A 36 -11.90 -15.63 6.72
CA TRP A 36 -10.44 -15.67 6.83
C TRP A 36 -9.77 -16.15 5.53
N ASN A 37 -10.35 -17.13 4.83
CA ASN A 37 -9.83 -17.60 3.55
C ASN A 37 -9.83 -16.46 2.52
N ASP A 38 -10.95 -15.76 2.39
CA ASP A 38 -11.09 -14.63 1.48
C ASP A 38 -10.08 -13.52 1.81
N ALA A 39 -9.98 -13.14 3.09
CA ALA A 39 -9.05 -12.10 3.52
C ALA A 39 -7.58 -12.47 3.32
N VAL A 40 -7.20 -13.74 3.44
CA VAL A 40 -5.80 -14.17 3.28
C VAL A 40 -5.43 -14.41 1.82
N TYR A 41 -6.30 -15.04 1.03
CA TYR A 41 -5.92 -15.59 -0.27
C TYR A 41 -6.55 -14.87 -1.46
N ILE A 42 -7.73 -14.25 -1.31
CA ILE A 42 -8.47 -13.70 -2.44
C ILE A 42 -8.11 -12.22 -2.64
N ARG A 43 -7.74 -11.84 -3.87
CA ARG A 43 -7.33 -10.47 -4.22
C ARG A 43 -7.98 -10.03 -5.52
N SER A 44 -8.33 -8.75 -5.58
CA SER A 44 -8.71 -8.13 -6.85
C SER A 44 -7.45 -7.93 -7.69
N ASN A 45 -7.54 -8.22 -9.00
CA ASN A 45 -6.46 -7.95 -9.96
C ASN A 45 -6.96 -7.09 -11.12
N PRO A 46 -7.36 -5.83 -10.85
CA PRO A 46 -7.90 -4.96 -11.88
C PRO A 46 -6.81 -4.52 -12.85
N LYS A 47 -7.18 -4.46 -14.13
CA LYS A 47 -6.42 -3.74 -15.16
C LYS A 47 -6.82 -2.27 -15.10
N GLY A 48 -5.96 -1.43 -14.53
CA GLY A 48 -6.22 -0.01 -14.28
C GLY A 48 -5.78 0.41 -12.89
N VAL A 49 -6.44 1.41 -12.31
CA VAL A 49 -6.08 1.94 -10.98
C VAL A 49 -6.28 0.88 -9.89
N LEU A 50 -5.24 0.67 -9.09
CA LEU A 50 -5.23 -0.18 -7.91
C LEU A 50 -4.64 0.58 -6.72
N ARG A 51 -5.25 0.40 -5.54
CA ARG A 51 -4.68 0.85 -4.26
C ARG A 51 -3.74 -0.22 -3.73
N GLU A 52 -2.47 0.13 -3.55
CA GLU A 52 -1.40 -0.82 -3.24
C GLU A 52 -0.63 -0.39 -1.98
N LYS A 53 -0.26 -1.35 -1.13
CA LYS A 53 0.66 -1.14 -0.02
C LYS A 53 2.10 -1.21 -0.50
N TRP A 54 2.92 -0.26 -0.08
CA TRP A 54 4.36 -0.24 -0.36
C TRP A 54 5.14 0.13 0.90
N HIS A 55 6.16 -0.64 1.25
CA HIS A 55 7.02 -0.38 2.40
C HIS A 55 8.32 0.30 1.95
N HIS A 56 8.64 1.48 2.48
CA HIS A 56 9.90 2.17 2.17
C HIS A 56 11.09 1.57 2.94
N SER A 57 11.44 0.33 2.61
CA SER A 57 12.44 -0.50 3.31
C SER A 57 13.86 0.06 3.23
N GLY A 58 14.21 0.75 2.14
CA GLY A 58 15.48 1.47 1.97
C GLY A 58 15.54 2.86 2.60
N GLY A 59 14.47 3.32 3.26
CA GLY A 59 14.36 4.68 3.79
C GLY A 59 13.67 4.75 5.15
N CYS A 60 12.53 5.44 5.23
CA CYS A 60 11.86 5.71 6.51
C CYS A 60 11.20 4.49 7.17
N ARG A 61 11.11 3.35 6.47
CA ARG A 61 10.48 2.10 6.93
C ARG A 61 8.98 2.25 7.26
N ILE A 62 8.33 3.26 6.71
CA ILE A 62 6.89 3.46 6.82
C ILE A 62 6.17 2.74 5.67
N TRP A 63 5.02 2.16 5.99
CA TRP A 63 4.08 1.63 5.00
C TRP A 63 3.26 2.76 4.39
N LEU A 64 3.21 2.79 3.07
CA LEU A 64 2.45 3.73 2.25
C LEU A 64 1.32 3.01 1.53
N VAL A 65 0.26 3.75 1.19
CA VAL A 65 -0.74 3.36 0.22
C VAL A 65 -0.56 4.23 -1.02
N LEU A 66 -0.45 3.59 -2.17
CA LEU A 66 -0.34 4.23 -3.48
C LEU A 66 -1.60 3.97 -4.28
N GLU A 67 -2.07 4.97 -5.02
CA GLU A 67 -2.97 4.73 -6.16
C GLU A 67 -2.14 4.68 -7.43
N ARG A 68 -2.07 3.51 -8.05
CA ARG A 68 -1.25 3.26 -9.23
C ARG A 68 -2.08 2.61 -10.32
N ASP A 69 -1.98 3.13 -11.54
CA ASP A 69 -2.48 2.44 -12.72
C ASP A 69 -1.57 1.23 -13.04
N THR A 70 -2.13 0.03 -13.05
CA THR A 70 -1.40 -1.23 -13.26
C THR A 70 -0.91 -1.42 -14.70
N LEU A 71 -1.45 -0.68 -15.66
CA LEU A 71 -1.08 -0.71 -17.07
C LEU A 71 0.03 0.29 -17.40
N THR A 72 -0.06 1.53 -16.89
CA THR A 72 0.87 2.61 -17.24
C THR A 72 1.94 2.87 -16.17
N HIS A 73 1.76 2.33 -14.97
CA HIS A 73 2.55 2.64 -13.77
C HIS A 73 2.48 4.11 -13.33
N SER A 74 1.51 4.90 -13.82
CA SER A 74 1.28 6.25 -13.30
C SER A 74 0.76 6.18 -11.86
N ILE A 75 1.37 6.95 -10.96
CA ILE A 75 0.94 7.07 -9.56
C ILE A 75 0.20 8.40 -9.40
N SER A 76 -1.06 8.34 -8.96
CA SER A 76 -1.90 9.52 -8.73
C SER A 76 -1.84 10.02 -7.29
N GLN A 77 -1.65 9.12 -6.32
CA GLN A 77 -1.65 9.45 -4.90
C GLN A 77 -0.63 8.60 -4.14
N VAL A 78 0.00 9.19 -3.12
CA VAL A 78 0.87 8.52 -2.16
C VAL A 78 0.55 9.04 -0.76
N GLU A 79 0.15 8.15 0.14
CA GLU A 79 -0.21 8.51 1.52
C GLU A 79 0.34 7.48 2.52
N PRO A 80 0.59 7.85 3.79
CA PRO A 80 0.92 6.87 4.81
C PRO A 80 -0.26 5.92 5.04
N ALA A 81 0.01 4.62 5.15
CA ALA A 81 -1.04 3.61 5.36
C ALA A 81 -1.81 3.81 6.67
N ARG A 82 -1.20 4.51 7.63
CA ARG A 82 -1.85 4.92 8.87
C ARG A 82 -1.83 6.44 8.96
N LEU A 83 -3.01 7.05 8.83
CA LEU A 83 -3.19 8.50 8.76
C LEU A 83 -2.66 9.25 9.98
N THR A 84 -2.71 8.64 11.17
CA THR A 84 -2.18 9.24 12.41
C THR A 84 -0.67 9.47 12.37
N ILE A 85 0.07 8.76 11.50
CA ILE A 85 1.52 8.94 11.36
C ILE A 85 1.86 10.28 10.69
N SER A 86 0.97 10.80 9.83
CA SER A 86 1.15 12.12 9.22
C SER A 86 1.20 13.25 10.25
N GLU A 87 0.62 13.04 11.43
CA GLU A 87 0.58 14.03 12.53
C GLU A 87 1.83 13.98 13.42
N LEU A 88 2.57 12.86 13.40
CA LEU A 88 3.76 12.64 14.25
C LEU A 88 5.04 13.28 13.71
N VAL A 89 4.99 13.92 12.53
CA VAL A 89 6.17 14.45 11.82
C VAL A 89 6.02 15.92 11.44
N LYS A 90 5.15 16.66 12.15
CA LYS A 90 5.21 18.14 12.19
C LYS A 90 6.13 18.58 13.33
#